data_AF-A0A2I1DDQ9-F1
#
_entry.id   AF-A0A2I1DDQ9-F1
#
_cell.length_a   1.000
_cell.length_b   1.000
_cell.length_c   1.000
_cell.angle_alpha   90.00
_cell.angle_beta   90.00
_cell.angle_gamma   90.00
#
_symmetry.space_group_name_H-M   'P 1'
#
loop_
_entity.id
_entity.type
_entity.pdbx_description
1 polymer ?
#
loop_
_entity_poly.entity_id
_entity_poly.type
_entity_poly.pdbx_seq_one_letter_code
_entity_poly.pdbx_strand_id
1 'polypeptide(L)'
;MAINRPQSQSPVDPSTSMETKPSASDVSPVVPKHVIYKLLGFTAAMITTPIGMYFVTVDFGGSATVGGITAAITANVVLFTYIWVAWQDDKEEREALAGKNEKKAQ
;
A
#
# COMPACT_ATOMS: atom_id res chain seq x y z
N MET A 1 33.66 -29.11 46.07
CA MET A 1 33.08 -28.30 44.98
C MET A 1 33.97 -27.09 44.74
N ALA A 2 34.83 -27.15 43.73
CA ALA A 2 35.59 -26.02 43.19
C ALA A 2 36.00 -26.37 41.75
N ILE A 3 35.79 -25.41 40.85
CA ILE A 3 36.01 -25.41 39.40
C ILE A 3 37.51 -25.37 39.08
N ASN A 4 37.92 -26.05 38.01
CA ASN A 4 38.94 -25.53 37.08
C ASN A 4 38.85 -26.21 35.70
N ARG A 5 38.71 -25.37 34.68
CA ARG A 5 38.54 -25.69 33.26
C ARG A 5 39.92 -25.62 32.57
N PRO A 6 40.37 -26.61 31.79
CA PRO A 6 41.46 -26.39 30.86
C PRO A 6 40.90 -25.89 29.52
N GLN A 7 41.43 -24.74 29.10
CA GLN A 7 41.37 -24.22 27.74
C GLN A 7 42.24 -25.11 26.83
N SER A 8 41.71 -25.61 25.72
CA SER A 8 42.51 -26.04 24.57
C SER A 8 41.81 -25.64 23.28
N GLN A 9 42.60 -25.00 22.43
CA GLN A 9 42.27 -24.31 21.19
C GLN A 9 41.53 -25.14 20.13
N SER A 10 40.73 -24.41 19.35
CA SER A 10 40.12 -24.82 18.09
C SER A 10 41.16 -25.24 17.04
N PRO A 11 40.88 -26.27 16.24
CA PRO A 11 41.33 -26.33 14.86
C PRO A 11 40.38 -25.47 14.01
N VAL A 12 40.91 -24.41 13.43
CA VAL A 12 40.28 -23.69 12.33
C VAL A 12 40.32 -24.59 11.09
N ASP A 13 39.17 -25.11 10.66
CA ASP A 13 39.03 -25.79 9.37
C ASP A 13 39.16 -24.76 8.23
N PRO A 14 40.18 -24.84 7.35
CA PRO A 14 40.43 -23.85 6.31
C PRO A 14 39.70 -24.18 4.98
N SER A 15 38.58 -24.90 4.99
CA SER A 15 37.96 -25.38 3.74
C SER A 15 36.43 -25.41 3.74
N THR A 16 35.79 -24.28 4.08
CA THR A 16 34.46 -23.97 3.55
C THR A 16 34.38 -22.49 3.18
N SER A 17 35.23 -22.09 2.23
CA SER A 17 35.09 -20.86 1.46
C SER A 17 34.65 -21.23 0.04
N MET A 18 33.37 -21.52 -0.12
CA MET A 18 32.59 -21.45 -1.36
C MET A 18 31.17 -21.13 -0.86
N GLU A 19 30.39 -20.19 -1.33
CA GLU A 19 30.48 -19.16 -2.36
C GLU A 19 29.17 -18.39 -2.16
N THR A 20 29.23 -17.08 -2.22
CA THR A 20 28.11 -16.17 -2.03
C THR A 20 26.93 -16.56 -2.92
N LYS A 21 25.80 -16.91 -2.33
CA LYS A 21 24.53 -16.45 -2.90
C LYS A 21 24.06 -15.32 -1.99
N PRO A 22 23.96 -14.07 -2.48
CA PRO A 22 23.27 -13.06 -1.70
C PRO A 22 21.88 -13.65 -1.51
N SER A 23 21.47 -13.88 -0.26
CA SER A 23 20.08 -14.18 0.06
C SER A 23 19.29 -13.08 -0.62
N ALA A 24 18.66 -13.42 -1.74
CA ALA A 24 18.01 -12.47 -2.60
C ALA A 24 17.10 -11.67 -1.68
N SER A 25 17.32 -10.37 -1.60
CA SER A 25 16.46 -9.46 -0.88
C SER A 25 15.09 -9.65 -1.49
N ASP A 26 14.26 -10.46 -0.84
CA ASP A 26 12.91 -10.72 -1.30
C ASP A 26 12.12 -9.45 -1.02
N VAL A 27 12.23 -8.52 -1.97
CA VAL A 27 11.53 -7.24 -2.02
C VAL A 27 10.14 -7.42 -2.62
N SER A 28 9.64 -8.66 -2.66
CA SER A 28 8.23 -8.93 -2.93
C SER A 28 7.41 -8.00 -2.03
N PRO A 29 6.57 -7.11 -2.60
CA PRO A 29 5.90 -6.09 -1.81
C PRO A 29 5.06 -6.75 -0.73
N VAL A 30 5.41 -6.53 0.53
CA VAL A 30 4.64 -7.03 1.69
C VAL A 30 3.23 -6.42 1.71
N VAL A 31 3.06 -5.29 1.02
CA VAL A 31 1.78 -4.61 0.84
C VAL A 31 0.98 -5.25 -0.30
N PRO A 32 -0.29 -5.64 -0.08
CA PRO A 32 -1.13 -6.22 -1.13
C PRO A 32 -1.20 -5.32 -2.37
N LYS A 33 -1.05 -5.92 -3.57
CA LYS A 33 -1.05 -5.18 -4.86
C LYS A 33 -2.30 -4.34 -5.07
N HIS A 34 -3.45 -4.80 -4.56
CA HIS A 34 -4.71 -4.07 -4.60
C HIS A 34 -4.62 -2.70 -3.91
N VAL A 35 -3.95 -2.63 -2.76
CA VAL A 35 -3.73 -1.39 -2.02
C VAL A 35 -2.84 -0.44 -2.83
N ILE A 36 -1.80 -0.95 -3.48
CA ILE A 36 -0.92 -0.15 -4.34
C ILE A 36 -1.73 0.56 -5.44
N TYR A 37 -2.59 -0.17 -6.16
CA TYR A 37 -3.40 0.42 -7.22
C TYR A 37 -4.40 1.47 -6.69
N LYS A 38 -4.98 1.26 -5.51
CA LYS A 38 -5.86 2.24 -4.88
C LYS A 38 -5.12 3.52 -4.51
N LEU A 39 -3.92 3.40 -3.91
CA LEU A 39 -3.11 4.57 -3.56
C LEU A 39 -2.67 5.34 -4.80
N LEU A 40 -2.23 4.65 -5.84
CA LEU A 40 -1.88 5.26 -7.13
C LEU A 40 -3.08 5.95 -7.78
N GLY A 41 -4.22 5.27 -7.83
CA GLY A 41 -5.46 5.78 -8.39
C GLY A 41 -5.96 7.04 -7.67
N PHE A 42 -5.97 7.02 -6.33
CA PHE A 42 -6.36 8.18 -5.54
C PHE A 42 -5.38 9.34 -5.66
N THR A 43 -4.08 9.06 -5.69
CA THR A 43 -3.06 10.10 -5.89
C THR A 43 -3.24 10.80 -7.24
N ALA A 44 -3.42 10.02 -8.31
CA ALA A 44 -3.73 10.57 -9.62
C ALA A 44 -5.03 11.38 -9.59
N ALA A 45 -6.11 10.79 -9.05
CA ALA A 45 -7.43 11.43 -9.00
C ALA A 45 -7.42 12.76 -8.24
N MET A 46 -6.64 12.88 -7.16
CA MET A 46 -6.56 14.08 -6.33
C MET A 46 -5.93 15.27 -7.09
N ILE A 47 -5.08 14.99 -8.07
CA ILE A 47 -4.46 16.00 -8.93
C ILE A 47 -5.32 16.21 -10.18
N THR A 48 -5.62 15.14 -10.91
CA THR A 48 -6.24 15.24 -12.23
C THR A 48 -7.70 15.64 -12.20
N THR A 49 -8.47 15.20 -11.19
CA THR A 49 -9.92 15.46 -11.17
C THR A 49 -10.23 16.93 -10.84
N PRO A 50 -9.69 17.55 -9.78
CA PRO A 50 -9.97 18.96 -9.49
C PRO A 50 -9.39 19.90 -10.56
N ILE A 51 -8.18 19.62 -11.06
CA ILE A 51 -7.56 20.40 -12.13
C ILE A 51 -8.33 20.21 -13.45
N GLY A 52 -8.71 18.98 -13.77
CA GLY A 52 -9.54 18.69 -14.94
C GLY A 52 -10.87 19.44 -14.87
N MET A 53 -11.53 19.42 -13.72
CA MET A 53 -12.79 20.11 -13.54
C MET A 53 -12.66 21.64 -13.63
N TYR A 54 -11.53 22.21 -13.20
CA TYR A 54 -11.21 23.61 -13.43
C TYR A 54 -11.22 23.94 -14.93
N PHE A 55 -10.42 23.23 -15.72
CA PHE A 55 -10.29 23.52 -17.15
C PHE A 55 -11.58 23.25 -17.91
N VAL A 56 -12.31 22.18 -17.57
CA VAL A 56 -13.66 21.92 -18.09
C VAL A 56 -14.55 23.14 -17.84
N THR A 57 -14.60 23.64 -16.61
CA THR A 57 -15.44 24.79 -16.26
C THR A 57 -15.06 26.07 -17.01
N VAL A 58 -13.76 26.31 -17.20
CA VAL A 58 -13.25 27.48 -17.95
C VAL A 58 -13.55 27.36 -19.45
N ASP A 59 -13.41 26.17 -20.03
CA ASP A 59 -13.70 25.91 -21.45
C ASP A 59 -15.19 26.08 -21.77
N PHE A 60 -16.07 25.79 -20.80
CA PHE A 60 -17.50 26.10 -20.86
C PHE A 60 -17.85 27.58 -20.63
N GLY A 61 -16.86 28.49 -20.66
CA GLY A 61 -17.06 29.94 -20.55
C GLY A 61 -17.15 30.46 -19.10
N GLY A 62 -16.85 29.61 -18.11
CA GLY A 62 -16.73 30.03 -16.71
C GLY A 62 -15.49 30.89 -16.48
N SER A 63 -15.59 31.90 -15.61
CA SER A 63 -14.41 32.66 -15.20
C SER A 63 -13.46 31.80 -14.35
N ALA A 64 -12.20 32.22 -14.23
CA ALA A 64 -11.21 31.52 -13.41
C ALA A 64 -11.67 31.33 -11.95
N THR A 65 -12.43 32.28 -11.40
CA THR A 65 -13.01 32.16 -10.05
C THR A 65 -14.05 31.04 -9.97
N VAL A 66 -14.94 30.95 -10.96
CA VAL A 66 -15.96 29.88 -11.02
C VAL A 66 -15.27 28.52 -11.19
N GLY A 67 -14.28 28.43 -12.08
CA GLY A 67 -13.47 27.22 -12.23
C GLY A 67 -12.78 26.80 -10.93
N GLY A 68 -12.22 27.76 -10.18
CA GLY A 68 -11.60 27.51 -8.89
C GLY A 68 -12.59 27.00 -7.84
N ILE A 69 -13.79 27.60 -7.77
CA ILE A 69 -14.86 27.15 -6.86
C ILE A 69 -15.30 25.72 -7.23
N THR A 70 -15.54 25.44 -8.51
CA THR A 70 -15.94 24.11 -8.97
C THR A 70 -14.85 23.08 -8.68
N ALA A 71 -13.57 23.42 -8.85
CA ALA A 71 -12.46 22.55 -8.48
C ALA A 71 -12.41 22.26 -6.98
N ALA A 72 -12.63 23.27 -6.12
CA ALA A 72 -12.68 23.09 -4.67
C ALA A 72 -13.84 22.18 -4.25
N ILE A 73 -15.02 22.34 -4.84
CA ILE A 73 -16.17 21.44 -4.61
C ILE A 73 -15.80 20.01 -5.05
N THR A 74 -15.21 19.87 -6.24
CA THR A 74 -14.79 18.58 -6.79
C THR A 74 -13.77 17.87 -5.90
N ALA A 75 -12.81 18.60 -5.32
CA ALA A 75 -11.85 18.03 -4.38
C ALA A 75 -12.52 17.44 -3.13
N ASN A 76 -13.57 18.10 -2.60
CA ASN A 76 -14.35 17.55 -1.50
C ASN A 76 -15.12 16.28 -1.92
N VAL A 77 -15.64 16.22 -3.15
CA VAL A 77 -16.26 15.00 -3.70
C VAL A 77 -15.25 13.85 -3.81
N VAL A 78 -14.00 14.12 -4.22
CA VAL A 78 -12.92 13.11 -4.23
C VAL A 78 -12.67 12.59 -2.81
N LEU A 79 -12.65 13.46 -1.81
CA LEU A 79 -12.53 13.06 -0.40
C LEU A 79 -13.70 12.16 0.05
N PHE A 80 -14.94 12.52 -0.27
CA PHE A 80 -16.09 11.65 0.02
C PHE A 80 -15.97 10.29 -0.66
N THR A 81 -15.52 10.27 -1.92
CA THR A 81 -15.30 9.03 -2.69
C THR A 81 -14.22 8.16 -2.03
N TYR A 82 -13.17 8.76 -1.48
CA TYR A 82 -12.15 8.03 -0.70
C TYR A 82 -12.74 7.32 0.51
N ILE A 83 -13.53 8.03 1.32
CA ILE A 83 -14.18 7.47 2.51
C ILE A 83 -15.13 6.33 2.11
N TRP A 84 -15.91 6.54 1.05
CA TRP A 84 -16.83 5.53 0.53
C TRP A 84 -16.10 4.25 0.09
N VAL A 85 -15.04 4.40 -0.70
CA VAL A 85 -14.24 3.25 -1.19
C VAL A 85 -13.57 2.52 -0.03
N ALA A 86 -13.08 3.24 0.98
CA ALA A 86 -12.53 2.62 2.18
C ALA A 86 -13.59 1.80 2.93
N TRP A 87 -14.80 2.33 3.09
CA TRP A 87 -15.89 1.59 3.72
C TRP A 87 -16.35 0.36 2.92
N GLN A 88 -16.38 0.47 1.59
CA GLN A 88 -16.68 -0.67 0.71
C GLN A 88 -15.62 -1.77 0.86
N ASP A 89 -14.34 -1.41 0.92
CA ASP A 89 -13.24 -2.36 1.11
C ASP A 89 -13.33 -3.07 2.47
N ASP A 90 -13.61 -2.32 3.54
CA ASP A 90 -13.80 -2.88 4.89
C ASP A 90 -14.97 -3.88 4.94
N LYS A 91 -16.03 -3.65 4.16
CA LYS A 91 -17.16 -4.59 4.06
C LYS A 91 -16.77 -5.87 3.32
N GLU A 92 -16.10 -5.74 2.18
CA GLU A 92 -15.66 -6.89 1.38
C GLU A 92 -14.70 -7.79 2.17
N GLU A 93 -13.79 -7.22 2.96
CA GLU A 93 -12.90 -8.00 3.81
C GLU A 93 -13.65 -8.79 4.89
N ARG A 94 -14.67 -8.18 5.52
CA ARG A 94 -15.52 -8.83 6.53
C ARG A 94 -16.33 -9.97 5.95
N GLU A 95 -16.90 -9.79 4.76
CA GLU A 95 -17.67 -10.83 4.06
C GLU A 95 -16.77 -12.00 3.62
N ALA A 96 -15.57 -11.69 3.11
CA ALA A 96 -14.58 -12.70 2.74
C ALA A 96 -14.08 -13.53 3.94
N LEU A 97 -13.94 -12.90 5.11
CA LEU A 97 -13.60 -13.60 6.35
C LEU A 97 -14.74 -14.47 6.87
N ALA A 98 -15.99 -13.98 6.83
CA ALA A 98 -17.17 -14.74 7.25
C ALA A 98 -17.35 -16.01 6.40
N GLY A 99 -17.30 -15.90 5.06
CA GLY A 99 -17.45 -17.04 4.15
C GLY A 99 -16.29 -18.06 4.20
N LYS A 100 -15.09 -17.64 4.65
CA LYS A 100 -13.97 -18.57 4.89
C LYS A 100 -14.13 -19.36 6.18
N ASN A 101 -14.75 -18.78 7.21
CA ASN A 101 -14.99 -19.46 8.49
C ASN A 101 -16.09 -20.51 8.38
N GLU A 102 -17.14 -20.27 7.59
CA GLU A 102 -18.21 -21.25 7.34
C GLU A 102 -17.69 -22.50 6.61
N LYS A 103 -16.81 -22.34 5.62
CA LYS A 103 -16.22 -23.47 4.86
C LYS A 103 -15.22 -24.30 5.67
N LYS A 104 -14.69 -23.77 6.77
CA LYS A 104 -13.80 -24.51 7.70
C LYS A 104 -14.59 -25.27 8.78
N ALA A 105 -15.86 -24.95 8.96
CA ALA A 105 -16.73 -25.55 9.97
C ALA A 105 -17.63 -26.68 9.41
N GLN A 106 -17.65 -26.88 8.09
CA GLN A 106 -18.29 -28.01 7.41
C GLN A 106 -17.29 -29.11 7.07
#